data_AF-A0A833WUF7-F1
#
_entry.id   AF-A0A833WUF7-F1
#
_cell.length_a   1.000
_cell.length_b   1.000
_cell.length_c   1.000
_cell.angle_alpha   90.00
_cell.angle_beta   90.00
_cell.angle_gamma   90.00
#
_symmetry.space_group_name_H-M   'P 1'
#
loop_
_entity.id
_entity.type
_entity.pdbx_description
1 polymer ?
#
loop_
_entity_poly.entity_id
_entity_poly.type
_entity_poly.pdbx_seq_one_letter_code
_entity_poly.pdbx_strand_id
1 'polypeptide(L)'
;MKLVTQPTDKRDVAVAAATLAALGLFISYLSRPNVKKENRKMAHVPKSTLPLLGNMLDMTSNMPRFHDWISEECAAFNNEPWTLQIPGKEPWIVVSSSELFEEVLKTQADNFLRGPVSQYQSFDVLGNGLSVSDGDAWFYQRKTASHLFSMQMMRTVMEDTVREKLEVFLGVLNQYAARGSPFGIKKELSHFTMDVFS
;
A
#
# COMPACT_ATOMS: atom_id res chain seq x y z
N MET A 1 -5.38 67.96 22.00
CA MET A 1 -4.27 67.12 21.46
C MET A 1 -4.87 65.75 21.16
N LYS A 2 -5.30 65.51 19.91
CA LYS A 2 -5.93 64.25 19.49
C LYS A 2 -4.83 63.24 19.21
N LEU A 3 -4.81 62.13 19.94
CA LEU A 3 -3.93 60.99 19.65
C LEU A 3 -4.39 60.38 18.33
N VAL A 4 -3.56 60.56 17.29
CA VAL A 4 -3.70 59.92 15.99
C VAL A 4 -3.40 58.44 16.19
N THR A 5 -4.43 57.61 16.22
CA THR A 5 -4.27 56.16 16.13
C THR A 5 -3.85 55.83 14.70
N GLN A 6 -2.59 55.45 14.54
CA GLN A 6 -1.99 54.97 13.31
C GLN A 6 -2.75 53.70 12.83
N PRO A 7 -3.10 53.61 11.53
CA PRO A 7 -3.84 52.46 11.03
C PRO A 7 -2.90 51.24 11.05
N THR A 8 -3.20 50.26 11.89
CA THR A 8 -2.54 48.95 11.87
C THR A 8 -2.78 48.29 10.53
N ASP A 9 -1.69 48.07 9.77
CA ASP A 9 -1.75 47.46 8.45
C ASP A 9 -2.28 46.03 8.59
N LYS A 10 -3.28 45.68 7.77
CA LYS A 10 -3.90 44.35 7.76
C LYS A 10 -2.85 43.23 7.53
N ARG A 11 -1.73 43.58 6.92
CA ARG A 11 -0.57 42.71 6.72
C ARG A 11 0.14 42.36 8.02
N ASP A 12 0.33 43.32 8.92
CA ASP A 12 0.98 43.08 10.22
C ASP A 12 0.13 42.18 11.11
N VAL A 13 -1.20 42.36 11.03
CA VAL A 13 -2.16 41.49 11.73
C VAL A 13 -2.14 40.07 11.15
N ALA A 14 -2.03 39.92 9.82
CA ALA A 14 -1.93 38.61 9.18
C ALA A 14 -0.63 37.89 9.50
N VAL A 15 0.50 38.61 9.53
CA VAL A 15 1.80 38.05 9.91
C VAL A 15 1.80 37.63 11.39
N ALA A 16 1.25 38.46 12.28
CA ALA A 16 1.11 38.13 13.69
C ALA A 16 0.19 36.91 13.93
N ALA A 17 -0.90 36.79 13.16
CA ALA A 17 -1.78 35.63 13.24
C ALA A 17 -1.08 34.35 12.75
N ALA A 18 -0.30 34.43 11.67
CA ALA A 18 0.45 33.30 11.13
C ALA A 18 1.56 32.83 12.10
N THR A 19 2.27 33.77 12.74
CA THR A 19 3.32 33.42 13.71
C THR A 19 2.72 32.79 14.97
N LEU A 20 1.59 33.29 15.47
CA LEU A 20 0.87 32.69 16.60
C LEU A 20 0.32 31.30 16.27
N ALA A 21 -0.19 31.09 15.05
CA ALA A 21 -0.63 29.78 14.59
C ALA A 21 0.55 28.79 14.49
N ALA A 22 1.69 29.23 13.94
CA ALA A 22 2.89 28.40 13.87
C ALA A 22 3.45 28.07 15.26
N LEU A 23 3.45 29.03 16.20
CA LEU A 23 3.85 28.80 17.59
C LEU A 23 2.88 27.85 18.30
N GLY A 24 1.56 28.00 18.07
CA GLY A 24 0.55 27.10 18.61
C GLY A 24 0.73 25.67 18.11
N LEU A 25 1.00 25.50 16.81
CA LEU A 25 1.34 24.20 16.22
C LEU A 25 2.63 23.63 16.82
N PHE A 26 3.67 24.45 16.97
CA PHE A 26 4.94 24.04 17.56
C PHE A 26 4.81 23.62 19.04
N ILE A 27 4.05 24.38 19.84
CA ILE A 27 3.78 24.03 21.24
C ILE A 27 2.92 22.77 21.33
N SER A 28 1.91 22.61 20.47
CA SER A 28 1.09 21.40 20.41
C SER A 28 1.91 20.17 20.03
N TYR A 29 2.92 20.35 19.17
CA TYR A 29 3.87 19.32 18.76
C TYR A 29 4.78 18.91 19.92
N LEU A 30 5.35 19.87 20.65
CA LEU A 30 6.15 19.61 21.85
C LEU A 30 5.34 19.02 23.01
N SER A 31 4.03 19.31 23.05
CA SER A 31 3.11 18.82 24.08
C SER A 31 2.51 17.45 23.75
N ARG A 32 2.86 16.83 22.61
CA ARG A 32 2.43 15.46 22.32
C ARG A 32 2.96 14.55 23.43
N PRO A 33 2.07 13.83 24.15
CA PRO A 33 2.51 12.96 25.22
C PRO A 33 3.49 11.95 24.63
N ASN A 34 4.70 11.93 25.20
CA ASN A 34 5.70 10.94 24.88
C ASN A 34 5.12 9.60 25.35
N VAL A 35 4.49 8.86 24.43
CA VAL A 35 3.95 7.53 24.70
C VAL A 35 5.10 6.74 25.34
N LYS A 36 4.90 6.30 26.58
CA LYS A 36 5.90 5.52 27.32
C LYS A 36 6.37 4.40 26.39
N LYS A 37 7.59 4.52 25.87
CA LYS A 37 8.25 3.46 25.12
C LYS A 37 8.43 2.31 26.10
N GLU A 38 7.52 1.35 26.09
CA GLU A 38 7.78 0.04 26.67
C GLU A 38 9.11 -0.47 26.11
N ASN A 39 9.90 -1.15 26.95
CA ASN A 39 11.17 -1.79 26.58
C ASN A 39 10.94 -3.01 25.68
N ARG A 40 10.18 -2.84 24.59
CA ARG A 40 10.10 -3.81 23.50
C ARG A 40 11.38 -3.65 22.68
N LYS A 41 12.00 -4.77 22.28
CA LYS A 41 13.05 -4.73 21.26
C LYS A 41 12.43 -4.05 20.03
N MET A 42 12.81 -2.80 19.79
CA MET A 42 12.30 -2.06 18.65
C MET A 42 12.96 -2.64 17.41
N ALA A 43 12.17 -2.85 16.36
CA ALA A 43 12.69 -3.16 15.04
C ALA A 43 13.70 -2.09 14.62
N HIS A 44 14.66 -2.47 13.76
CA HIS A 44 15.68 -1.54 13.30
C HIS A 44 15.06 -0.32 12.63
N VAL A 45 15.74 0.82 12.72
CA VAL A 45 15.29 2.06 12.07
C VAL A 45 16.39 2.52 11.12
N PRO A 46 16.11 2.69 9.82
CA PRO A 46 17.07 3.25 8.86
C PRO A 46 17.67 4.56 9.36
N LYS A 47 18.98 4.73 9.20
CA LYS A 47 19.68 5.96 9.64
C LYS A 47 19.20 7.20 8.88
N SER A 48 18.65 7.01 7.68
CA SER A 48 18.06 8.04 6.83
C SER A 48 16.69 8.52 7.32
N THR A 49 16.10 7.89 8.34
CA THR A 49 14.79 8.27 8.89
C THR A 49 14.84 9.66 9.51
N LEU A 50 14.10 10.61 8.93
CA LEU A 50 14.04 11.99 9.41
C LEU A 50 12.99 12.17 10.53
N PRO A 51 13.21 13.05 11.52
CA PRO A 51 12.31 13.22 12.66
C PRO A 51 10.85 13.57 12.33
N LEU A 52 10.61 14.29 11.22
CA LEU A 52 9.28 14.70 10.81
C LEU A 52 8.81 14.01 9.52
N LEU A 53 9.73 13.77 8.57
CA LEU A 53 9.42 13.17 7.28
C LEU A 53 9.54 11.64 7.28
N GLY A 54 10.06 11.04 8.34
CA GLY A 54 10.35 9.60 8.37
C GLY A 54 11.24 9.20 7.20
N ASN A 55 10.87 8.12 6.52
CA ASN A 55 11.49 7.61 5.30
C ASN A 55 10.82 8.11 4.02
N MET A 56 9.98 9.15 4.09
CA MET A 56 9.26 9.66 2.92
C MET A 56 10.22 10.06 1.79
N LEU A 57 11.34 10.73 2.10
CA LEU A 57 12.32 11.13 1.08
C LEU A 57 12.99 9.93 0.44
N ASP A 58 13.41 8.94 1.24
CA ASP A 58 14.00 7.70 0.75
C ASP A 58 13.02 6.96 -0.17
N MET A 59 11.75 6.86 0.24
CA MET A 59 10.70 6.23 -0.54
C MET A 59 10.45 6.96 -1.86
N THR A 60 10.38 8.29 -1.84
CA THR A 60 10.16 9.07 -3.09
C THR A 60 11.35 8.97 -4.05
N SER A 61 12.58 8.98 -3.53
CA SER A 61 13.79 8.90 -4.33
C SER A 61 13.99 7.51 -4.93
N ASN A 62 13.58 6.47 -4.21
CA ASN A 62 13.69 5.08 -4.64
C ASN A 62 12.41 4.52 -5.28
N MET A 63 11.36 5.33 -5.50
CA MET A 63 10.07 4.86 -6.05
C MET A 63 10.21 4.02 -7.34
N PRO A 64 11.07 4.39 -8.33
CA PRO A 64 11.25 3.58 -9.53
C PRO A 64 11.90 2.22 -9.29
N ARG A 65 12.62 2.07 -8.17
CA ARG A 65 13.37 0.89 -7.75
C ARG A 65 12.93 0.41 -6.36
N PHE A 66 11.65 0.59 -6.03
CA PHE A 66 11.15 0.44 -4.66
C PHE A 66 11.46 -0.94 -4.06
N HIS A 67 11.25 -2.00 -4.83
CA HIS A 67 11.53 -3.37 -4.40
C HIS A 67 13.03 -3.64 -4.17
N ASP A 68 13.89 -3.09 -5.03
CA ASP A 68 15.34 -3.21 -4.88
C ASP A 68 15.79 -2.48 -3.62
N TRP A 69 15.29 -1.26 -3.40
CA TRP A 69 15.60 -0.50 -2.19
C TRP A 69 15.14 -1.20 -0.91
N ILE A 70 13.91 -1.70 -0.86
CA ILE A 70 13.43 -2.48 0.30
C ILE A 70 14.34 -3.69 0.54
N SER A 71 14.78 -4.37 -0.51
CA SER A 71 15.68 -5.53 -0.42
C SER A 71 17.08 -5.13 0.08
N GLU A 72 17.62 -3.99 -0.37
CA GLU A 72 18.88 -3.41 0.10
C GLU A 72 18.83 -3.10 1.60
N GLU A 73 17.74 -2.48 2.08
CA GLU A 73 17.54 -2.19 3.51
C GLU A 73 17.41 -3.47 4.34
N CYS A 74 16.63 -4.45 3.87
CA CYS A 74 16.53 -5.76 4.51
C CYS A 74 17.90 -6.43 4.65
N ALA A 75 18.73 -6.39 3.60
CA ALA A 75 20.08 -6.94 3.63
C ALA A 75 21.00 -6.18 4.60
N ALA A 76 20.88 -4.84 4.67
CA ALA A 76 21.65 -4.01 5.60
C ALA A 76 21.35 -4.33 7.07
N PHE A 77 20.13 -4.80 7.37
CA PHE A 77 19.72 -5.26 8.70
C PHE A 77 19.84 -6.79 8.90
N ASN A 78 20.60 -7.49 8.07
CA ASN A 78 20.75 -8.95 8.12
C ASN A 78 19.40 -9.72 8.10
N ASN A 79 18.41 -9.20 7.37
CA ASN A 79 17.03 -9.69 7.31
C ASN A 79 16.25 -9.67 8.63
N GLU A 80 16.74 -8.93 9.64
CA GLU A 80 15.95 -8.65 10.83
C GLU A 80 14.87 -7.58 10.53
N PRO A 81 13.73 -7.59 11.26
CA PRO A 81 12.66 -6.63 11.05
C PRO A 81 13.13 -5.19 11.21
N TRP A 82 12.67 -4.33 10.31
CA TRP A 82 12.93 -2.89 10.37
C TRP A 82 11.66 -2.07 10.16
N THR A 83 11.69 -0.81 10.59
CA THR A 83 10.54 0.08 10.61
C THR A 83 10.62 1.10 9.48
N LEU A 84 9.60 1.16 8.64
CA LEU A 84 9.38 2.19 7.64
C LEU A 84 8.34 3.19 8.14
N GLN A 85 8.70 4.47 8.23
CA GLN A 85 7.83 5.53 8.75
C GLN A 85 7.46 6.53 7.66
N ILE A 86 6.17 6.80 7.50
CA ILE A 86 5.65 7.80 6.56
C ILE A 86 4.74 8.76 7.34
N PRO A 87 4.86 10.09 7.18
CA PRO A 87 4.01 11.05 7.86
C PRO A 87 2.53 10.79 7.59
N GLY A 88 1.71 10.76 8.66
CA GLY A 88 0.27 10.53 8.56
C GLY A 88 -0.15 9.06 8.39
N LYS A 89 0.79 8.12 8.43
CA LYS A 89 0.54 6.67 8.45
C LYS A 89 1.10 6.07 9.73
N GLU A 90 0.53 4.93 10.15
CA GLU A 90 1.14 4.11 11.18
C GLU A 90 2.48 3.53 10.68
N PRO A 91 3.50 3.38 11.54
CA PRO A 91 4.77 2.78 11.15
C PRO A 91 4.58 1.37 10.60
N TRP A 92 5.19 1.07 9.46
CA TRP A 92 5.18 -0.27 8.87
C TRP A 92 6.37 -1.06 9.38
N ILE A 93 6.15 -2.33 9.71
CA ILE A 93 7.23 -3.28 10.00
C ILE A 93 7.47 -4.10 8.74
N VAL A 94 8.68 -3.99 8.21
CA VAL A 94 9.12 -4.75 7.03
C VAL A 94 9.79 -6.03 7.53
N VAL A 95 9.33 -7.16 6.99
CA VAL A 95 9.87 -8.49 7.28
C VAL A 95 10.38 -9.13 5.99
N SER A 96 11.53 -9.80 6.07
CA SER A 96 12.12 -10.50 4.91
C SER A 96 12.57 -11.94 5.21
N SER A 97 12.63 -12.35 6.47
CA SER A 97 13.04 -13.71 6.84
C SER A 97 11.90 -14.72 6.68
N SER A 98 12.25 -15.95 6.28
CA SER A 98 11.26 -17.02 6.09
C SER A 98 10.57 -17.40 7.40
N GLU A 99 11.29 -17.39 8.53
CA GLU A 99 10.70 -17.70 9.84
C GLU A 99 9.63 -16.67 10.21
N LEU A 100 9.91 -15.39 9.97
CA LEU A 100 8.97 -14.31 10.24
C LEU A 100 7.76 -14.35 9.31
N PHE A 101 7.93 -14.75 8.04
CA PHE A 101 6.79 -14.98 7.15
C PHE A 101 5.89 -16.09 7.67
N GLU A 102 6.45 -17.20 8.16
CA GLU A 102 5.67 -18.27 8.77
C GLU A 102 4.95 -17.80 10.04
N GLU A 103 5.65 -17.08 10.91
CA GLU A 103 5.07 -16.52 12.13
C GLU A 103 3.89 -15.58 11.81
N VAL A 104 4.07 -14.63 10.89
CA VAL A 104 3.04 -13.63 10.56
C VAL A 104 1.88 -14.24 9.77
N LEU A 105 2.15 -15.04 8.74
CA LEU A 105 1.13 -15.49 7.79
C LEU A 105 0.45 -16.80 8.17
N LYS A 106 1.02 -17.59 9.09
CA LYS A 106 0.50 -18.90 9.48
C LYS A 106 0.28 -19.01 10.98
N THR A 107 1.31 -18.80 11.80
CA THR A 107 1.23 -19.02 13.26
C THR A 107 0.37 -17.96 13.95
N GLN A 108 0.49 -16.71 13.54
CA GLN A 108 -0.17 -15.54 14.14
C GLN A 108 -1.09 -14.82 13.15
N ALA A 109 -1.63 -15.54 12.16
CA ALA A 109 -2.48 -14.96 11.13
C ALA A 109 -3.69 -14.21 11.72
N ASP A 110 -4.24 -14.68 12.84
CA ASP A 110 -5.37 -14.04 13.53
C ASP A 110 -4.99 -12.72 14.22
N ASN A 111 -3.70 -12.51 14.49
CA ASN A 111 -3.18 -11.27 15.08
C ASN A 111 -2.80 -10.23 14.01
N PHE A 112 -2.39 -10.67 12.83
CA PHE A 112 -1.96 -9.82 11.72
C PHE A 112 -3.03 -9.73 10.63
N LEU A 113 -4.17 -9.14 11.02
CA LEU A 113 -5.28 -8.85 10.10
C LEU A 113 -4.93 -7.69 9.14
N ARG A 114 -5.65 -7.57 8.01
CA ARG A 114 -5.50 -6.42 7.09
C ARG A 114 -5.85 -5.11 7.78
N GLY A 115 -6.81 -5.17 8.71
CA GLY A 115 -7.15 -4.09 9.61
C GLY A 115 -8.06 -3.02 8.99
N PRO A 116 -8.61 -2.13 9.82
CA PRO A 116 -9.68 -1.21 9.44
C PRO A 116 -9.26 -0.19 8.38
N VAL A 117 -7.99 0.20 8.34
CA VAL A 117 -7.48 1.18 7.35
C VAL A 117 -7.52 0.60 5.93
N SER A 118 -7.04 -0.64 5.77
CA SER A 118 -7.05 -1.33 4.48
C SER A 118 -8.47 -1.64 4.02
N GLN A 119 -9.31 -2.06 4.98
CA GLN A 119 -10.74 -2.28 4.75
C GLN A 119 -11.44 -1.03 4.24
N TYR A 120 -11.29 0.09 4.96
CA TYR A 120 -11.90 1.37 4.60
C TYR A 120 -11.46 1.85 3.21
N GLN A 121 -10.18 1.74 2.87
CA GLN A 121 -9.65 2.17 1.57
C GLN A 121 -10.18 1.32 0.40
N SER A 122 -10.53 0.07 0.65
CA SER A 122 -10.94 -0.89 -0.39
C SER A 122 -12.45 -1.07 -0.49
N PHE A 123 -13.20 -0.66 0.53
CA PHE A 123 -14.63 -0.97 0.69
C PHE A 123 -15.49 -0.41 -0.45
N ASP A 124 -15.27 0.83 -0.88
CA ASP A 124 -16.11 1.46 -1.91
C ASP A 124 -15.98 0.76 -3.28
N VAL A 125 -14.83 0.15 -3.56
CA VAL A 125 -14.53 -0.51 -4.83
C VAL A 125 -14.85 -2.01 -4.79
N LEU A 126 -14.52 -2.68 -3.68
CA LEU A 126 -14.57 -4.14 -3.56
C LEU A 126 -15.65 -4.66 -2.61
N GLY A 127 -16.36 -3.76 -1.92
CA GLY A 127 -17.32 -4.10 -0.87
C GLY A 127 -16.68 -4.86 0.30
N ASN A 128 -17.49 -5.60 1.04
CA ASN A 128 -17.01 -6.51 2.08
C ASN A 128 -16.75 -7.92 1.54
N GLY A 129 -15.97 -8.00 0.46
CA GLY A 129 -15.63 -9.26 -0.21
C GLY A 129 -14.33 -9.90 0.29
N LEU A 130 -13.91 -10.98 -0.39
CA LEU A 130 -12.78 -11.83 0.00
C LEU A 130 -11.46 -11.05 0.14
N SER A 131 -11.31 -9.95 -0.58
CA SER A 131 -10.11 -9.11 -0.54
C SER A 131 -10.12 -8.08 0.59
N VAL A 132 -11.27 -7.85 1.23
CA VAL A 132 -11.49 -6.77 2.20
C VAL A 132 -11.76 -7.34 3.58
N SER A 133 -12.63 -8.34 3.71
CA SER A 133 -12.99 -8.94 5.01
C SER A 133 -11.78 -9.58 5.71
N ASP A 134 -11.82 -9.62 7.05
CA ASP A 134 -10.85 -10.31 7.91
C ASP A 134 -11.53 -11.42 8.75
N GLY A 135 -10.72 -12.31 9.34
CA GLY A 135 -11.16 -13.34 10.30
C GLY A 135 -12.20 -14.32 9.75
N ASP A 136 -13.22 -14.63 10.55
CA ASP A 136 -14.25 -15.62 10.22
C ASP A 136 -15.02 -15.30 8.93
N ALA A 137 -15.29 -14.02 8.68
CA ALA A 137 -15.98 -13.59 7.46
C ALA A 137 -15.14 -13.92 6.22
N TRP A 138 -13.84 -13.63 6.28
CA TRP A 138 -12.90 -14.01 5.22
C TRP A 138 -12.83 -15.53 5.04
N PHE A 139 -12.71 -16.27 6.15
CA PHE A 139 -12.63 -17.73 6.11
C PHE A 139 -13.88 -18.36 5.47
N TYR A 140 -15.07 -17.89 5.86
CA TYR A 140 -16.34 -18.33 5.29
C TYR A 140 -16.40 -18.04 3.79
N GLN A 141 -16.09 -16.82 3.37
CA GLN A 141 -16.10 -16.44 1.95
C GLN A 141 -15.08 -17.26 1.15
N ARG A 142 -13.86 -17.46 1.68
CA ARG A 142 -12.82 -18.27 1.05
C ARG A 142 -13.25 -19.71 0.88
N LYS A 143 -13.88 -20.28 1.91
CA LYS A 143 -14.40 -21.66 1.90
C LYS A 143 -15.52 -21.82 0.87
N THR A 144 -16.42 -20.86 0.77
CA THR A 144 -17.47 -20.89 -0.25
C THR A 144 -16.89 -20.72 -1.66
N ALA A 145 -15.98 -19.77 -1.86
CA ALA A 145 -15.34 -19.51 -3.14
C ALA A 145 -14.46 -20.69 -3.63
N SER A 146 -13.80 -21.41 -2.72
CA SER A 146 -12.92 -22.53 -3.11
C SER A 146 -13.68 -23.66 -3.82
N HIS A 147 -14.99 -23.82 -3.54
CA HIS A 147 -15.84 -24.76 -4.27
C HIS A 147 -16.08 -24.34 -5.73
N LEU A 148 -16.13 -23.03 -6.01
CA LEU A 148 -16.22 -22.49 -7.37
C LEU A 148 -14.93 -22.71 -8.15
N PHE A 149 -13.79 -22.76 -7.47
CA PHE A 149 -12.48 -23.05 -8.06
C PHE A 149 -12.08 -24.53 -7.94
N SER A 150 -13.05 -25.44 -7.92
CA SER A 150 -12.77 -26.88 -7.92
C SER A 150 -12.02 -27.30 -9.19
N MET A 151 -11.18 -28.34 -9.08
CA MET A 151 -10.47 -28.92 -10.22
C MET A 151 -11.39 -29.29 -11.38
N GLN A 152 -12.61 -29.72 -11.06
CA GLN A 152 -13.62 -30.04 -12.08
C GLN A 152 -14.06 -28.77 -12.83
N MET A 153 -14.40 -27.69 -12.11
CA MET A 153 -14.78 -26.42 -12.74
C MET A 153 -13.65 -25.84 -13.61
N MET A 154 -12.41 -25.86 -13.10
CA MET A 154 -11.23 -25.43 -13.85
C MET A 154 -11.09 -26.21 -15.17
N ARG A 155 -11.26 -27.53 -15.13
CA ARG A 155 -11.10 -28.37 -16.31
C ARG A 155 -12.25 -28.26 -17.29
N THR A 156 -13.50 -28.20 -16.84
CA THR A 156 -14.65 -28.22 -17.75
C THR A 156 -15.03 -26.86 -18.28
N VAL A 157 -14.83 -25.79 -17.50
CA VAL A 157 -15.30 -24.44 -17.89
C VAL A 157 -14.15 -23.56 -18.31
N MET A 158 -13.06 -23.51 -17.55
CA MET A 158 -11.93 -22.66 -17.93
C MET A 158 -11.16 -23.22 -19.13
N GLU A 159 -10.97 -24.53 -19.26
CA GLU A 159 -10.23 -25.08 -20.41
C GLU A 159 -10.90 -24.74 -21.75
N ASP A 160 -12.21 -24.97 -21.84
CA ASP A 160 -12.97 -24.71 -23.07
C ASP A 160 -13.03 -23.21 -23.38
N THR A 161 -13.30 -22.38 -22.38
CA THR A 161 -13.34 -20.92 -22.54
C THR A 161 -11.98 -20.37 -22.96
N VAL A 162 -10.91 -20.78 -22.27
CA VAL A 162 -9.54 -20.34 -22.59
C VAL A 162 -9.17 -20.77 -24.01
N ARG A 163 -9.49 -21.99 -24.42
CA ARG A 163 -9.22 -22.49 -25.76
C ARG A 163 -9.93 -21.64 -26.82
N GLU A 164 -11.22 -21.38 -26.64
CA GLU A 164 -12.02 -20.56 -27.55
C GLU A 164 -11.44 -19.14 -27.67
N LYS A 165 -11.17 -18.47 -26.55
CA LYS A 165 -10.64 -17.10 -26.56
C LYS A 165 -9.20 -17.04 -27.06
N LEU A 166 -8.42 -18.11 -26.86
CA LEU A 166 -7.05 -18.19 -27.35
C LEU A 166 -7.01 -18.21 -28.88
N GLU A 167 -7.95 -18.89 -29.54
CA GLU A 167 -8.04 -18.88 -31.01
C GLU A 167 -8.27 -17.46 -31.54
N VAL A 168 -9.16 -16.69 -30.90
CA VAL A 168 -9.41 -15.27 -31.24
C VAL A 168 -8.14 -14.44 -31.04
N PHE A 169 -7.48 -14.58 -29.89
CA PHE A 169 -6.25 -13.87 -29.58
C PHE A 169 -5.13 -14.16 -30.60
N LEU A 170 -4.92 -15.43 -30.94
CA LEU A 170 -3.95 -15.84 -31.97
C LEU A 170 -4.33 -15.27 -33.35
N GLY A 171 -5.62 -15.21 -33.67
CA GLY A 171 -6.12 -14.54 -34.88
C GLY A 171 -5.74 -13.06 -34.95
N VAL A 172 -5.85 -12.33 -33.84
CA VAL A 172 -5.42 -10.93 -33.74
C VAL A 172 -3.91 -10.81 -33.92
N LEU A 173 -3.12 -11.67 -33.28
CA LEU A 173 -1.65 -11.67 -33.43
C LEU A 173 -1.22 -11.97 -34.88
N ASN A 174 -1.90 -12.90 -35.56
CA ASN A 174 -1.64 -13.20 -36.96
C ASN A 174 -1.91 -12.00 -37.88
N GLN A 175 -2.91 -11.16 -37.57
CA GLN A 175 -3.15 -9.93 -38.33
C GLN A 175 -2.00 -8.92 -38.16
N TYR A 176 -1.47 -8.77 -36.94
CA TYR A 176 -0.30 -7.92 -36.70
C TYR A 176 0.92 -8.45 -37.45
N ALA A 177 1.15 -9.76 -37.41
CA ALA A 177 2.25 -10.43 -38.10
C ALA A 177 2.16 -10.25 -39.63
N ALA A 178 0.97 -10.48 -40.22
CA ALA A 178 0.74 -10.34 -41.66
C ALA A 178 0.97 -8.90 -42.16
N ARG A 179 0.69 -7.90 -41.32
CA ARG A 179 0.87 -6.48 -41.64
C ARG A 179 2.27 -5.96 -41.32
N GLY A 180 3.13 -6.78 -40.67
CA GLY A 180 4.43 -6.34 -40.17
C GLY A 180 4.35 -5.18 -39.17
N SER A 181 3.22 -5.02 -38.48
CA SER A 181 2.96 -3.88 -37.61
C SER A 181 3.29 -4.19 -36.15
N PRO A 182 3.97 -3.28 -35.42
CA PRO A 182 4.19 -3.46 -33.99
C PRO A 182 2.87 -3.38 -33.22
N PHE A 183 2.78 -4.13 -32.13
CA PHE A 183 1.63 -4.10 -31.22
C PHE A 183 2.10 -4.12 -29.76
N GLY A 184 1.23 -3.65 -28.86
CA GLY A 184 1.52 -3.62 -27.43
C GLY A 184 1.07 -4.91 -26.75
N ILE A 185 2.01 -5.79 -26.41
CA ILE A 185 1.68 -7.08 -25.77
C ILE A 185 0.87 -6.94 -24.48
N LYS A 186 1.14 -5.90 -23.68
CA LYS A 186 0.38 -5.61 -22.45
C LYS A 186 -1.11 -5.39 -22.75
N LYS A 187 -1.42 -4.67 -23.83
CA LYS A 187 -2.79 -4.37 -24.23
C LYS A 187 -3.50 -5.65 -24.67
N GLU A 188 -2.89 -6.41 -25.57
CA GLU A 188 -3.52 -7.60 -26.13
C GLU A 188 -3.67 -8.72 -25.09
N LEU A 189 -2.69 -8.91 -24.20
CA LEU A 189 -2.84 -9.84 -23.06
C LEU A 189 -3.94 -9.39 -22.10
N SER A 190 -4.10 -8.07 -21.87
CA SER A 190 -5.17 -7.56 -21.02
C SER A 190 -6.55 -7.81 -21.63
N HIS A 191 -6.70 -7.65 -22.95
CA HIS A 191 -7.94 -7.99 -23.66
C HIS A 191 -8.24 -9.48 -23.56
N PHE A 192 -7.25 -10.33 -23.90
CA PHE A 192 -7.40 -11.78 -23.79
C PHE A 192 -7.80 -12.23 -22.38
N THR A 193 -7.15 -11.65 -21.36
CA THR A 193 -7.49 -11.94 -19.96
C THR A 193 -8.94 -11.54 -19.65
N MET A 194 -9.38 -10.37 -20.12
CA MET A 194 -10.76 -9.92 -19.92
C MET A 194 -11.76 -10.86 -20.59
N ASP A 195 -11.51 -11.23 -21.85
CA ASP A 195 -12.37 -12.13 -22.63
C ASP A 195 -12.49 -13.54 -22.01
N VAL A 196 -11.45 -13.99 -21.30
CA VAL A 196 -11.44 -15.28 -20.59
C VAL A 196 -12.26 -15.23 -19.30
N PHE A 197 -12.30 -14.09 -18.61
CA PHE A 197 -12.96 -13.95 -17.31
C PHE A 197 -14.38 -13.34 -17.38
N SER A 198 -14.79 -12.77 -18.52
CA SER A 198 -16.13 -12.20 -18.76
C SER A 198 -17.09 -13.20 -19.37
#